data_AF-A0A2I1DIZ8-F1
#
_entry.id   AF-A0A2I1DIZ8-F1
#
_cell.length_a   1.000
_cell.length_b   1.000
_cell.length_c   1.000
_cell.angle_alpha   90.00
_cell.angle_beta   90.00
_cell.angle_gamma   90.00
#
_symmetry.space_group_name_H-M   'P 1'
#
loop_
_entity.id
_entity.type
_entity.pdbx_description
1 polymer ?
#
loop_
_entity_poly.entity_id
_entity_poly.type
_entity_poly.pdbx_seq_one_letter_code
_entity_poly.pdbx_strand_id
1 'polypeptide(L)'
;MHTTHQESSSNSHGDQDPRPLVIFTVGVTASGKTTWANQTQKEHPNLDIAIIPTPEAKHRARDKWLKTIRANLGKNVIILDGSNLDTAQIQDDMNDLQKMGITDIAIEYFNSESLFILLRRNGGRDGEKIRDELQRIQNKEKYLKIADSFDA
;
A
#
# COMPACT_ATOMS: atom_id res chain seq x y z
N MET A 1 1.82 63.69 -9.63
CA MET A 1 1.52 62.52 -10.47
C MET A 1 2.76 61.65 -10.54
N HIS A 2 2.89 60.66 -9.66
CA HIS A 2 3.89 59.59 -9.76
C HIS A 2 3.21 58.31 -9.27
N THR A 3 2.86 57.43 -10.21
CA THR A 3 2.29 56.12 -9.95
C THR A 3 3.39 55.10 -10.20
N THR A 4 3.98 54.57 -9.13
CA THR A 4 4.90 53.44 -9.21
C THR A 4 4.06 52.17 -9.30
N HIS A 5 4.03 51.54 -10.48
CA HIS A 5 3.53 50.18 -10.62
C HIS A 5 4.53 49.22 -9.95
N GLN A 6 4.14 48.62 -8.84
CA GLN A 6 4.75 47.38 -8.35
C GLN A 6 4.24 46.24 -9.22
N GLU A 7 5.13 45.65 -10.01
CA GLU A 7 4.95 44.31 -10.57
C GLU A 7 5.03 43.30 -9.42
N SER A 8 3.87 42.83 -8.96
CA SER A 8 3.78 41.63 -8.13
C SER A 8 3.91 40.42 -9.04
N SER A 9 5.13 39.92 -9.22
CA SER A 9 5.38 38.60 -9.79
C SER A 9 4.83 37.54 -8.82
N SER A 10 3.64 37.02 -9.11
CA SER A 10 3.10 35.81 -8.47
C SER A 10 3.90 34.60 -8.94
N ASN A 11 5.04 34.36 -8.30
CA ASN A 11 5.78 33.11 -8.41
C ASN A 11 4.97 32.00 -7.72
N SER A 12 3.99 31.44 -8.43
CA SER A 12 3.39 30.16 -8.06
C SER A 12 4.41 29.05 -8.35
N HIS A 13 5.37 28.90 -7.44
CA HIS A 13 6.05 27.62 -7.31
C HIS A 13 4.97 26.64 -6.85
N GLY A 14 4.48 25.83 -7.79
CA GLY A 14 3.62 24.70 -7.50
C GLY A 14 4.41 23.70 -6.68
N ASP A 15 4.48 23.93 -5.38
CA ASP A 15 4.99 23.00 -4.38
C ASP A 15 3.99 21.84 -4.34
N GLN A 16 4.24 20.82 -5.18
CA GLN A 16 3.57 19.54 -5.02
C GLN A 16 4.09 18.99 -3.69
N ASP A 17 3.30 19.13 -2.63
CA ASP A 17 3.57 18.44 -1.36
C ASP A 17 3.96 16.99 -1.70
N PRO A 18 5.14 16.52 -1.25
CA PRO A 18 5.62 15.21 -1.63
C PRO A 18 4.59 14.16 -1.22
N ARG A 19 4.14 13.39 -2.19
CA ARG A 19 3.16 12.32 -1.99
C ARG A 19 3.87 11.09 -1.41
N PRO A 20 3.17 10.29 -0.59
CA PRO A 20 3.77 9.10 0.00
C PRO A 20 4.06 8.07 -1.07
N LEU A 21 5.15 7.33 -0.90
CA LEU A 21 5.29 6.01 -1.51
C LEU A 21 4.27 5.06 -0.87
N VAL A 22 3.44 4.41 -1.67
CA VAL A 22 2.51 3.37 -1.19
C VAL A 22 3.06 1.98 -1.50
N ILE A 23 3.22 1.14 -0.48
CA ILE A 23 3.69 -0.24 -0.63
C ILE A 23 2.54 -1.20 -0.34
N PHE A 24 2.11 -1.96 -1.33
CA PHE A 24 1.21 -3.09 -1.13
C PHE A 24 2.01 -4.32 -0.71
N THR A 25 1.68 -4.92 0.43
CA THR A 25 2.22 -6.23 0.78
C THR A 25 1.38 -7.31 0.08
N VAL A 26 2.01 -8.30 -0.55
CA VAL A 26 1.30 -9.41 -1.20
C VAL A 26 1.82 -10.71 -0.61
N GLY A 27 0.93 -11.51 -0.05
CA GLY A 27 1.33 -12.77 0.55
C GLY A 27 0.24 -13.40 1.39
N VAL A 28 0.36 -14.68 1.66
CA VAL A 28 -0.64 -15.43 2.44
C VAL A 28 -0.57 -15.12 3.94
N THR A 29 -1.61 -15.47 4.69
CA THR A 29 -1.64 -15.36 6.15
C THR A 29 -0.40 -16.05 6.76
N ALA A 30 0.21 -15.38 7.75
CA ALA A 30 1.45 -15.82 8.40
C ALA A 30 2.71 -15.88 7.49
N SER A 31 2.72 -15.22 6.33
CA SER A 31 3.91 -15.09 5.47
C SER A 31 4.97 -14.10 5.99
N GLY A 32 4.66 -13.32 7.04
CA GLY A 32 5.59 -12.36 7.65
C GLY A 32 5.36 -10.89 7.28
N LYS A 33 4.32 -10.56 6.50
CA LYS A 33 3.97 -9.18 6.06
C LYS A 33 3.96 -8.16 7.20
N THR A 34 3.13 -8.40 8.22
CA THR A 34 3.01 -7.51 9.38
C THR A 34 4.31 -7.40 10.16
N THR A 35 5.06 -8.50 10.31
CA THR A 35 6.37 -8.47 10.98
C THR A 35 7.35 -7.59 10.21
N TRP A 36 7.42 -7.75 8.88
CA TRP A 36 8.25 -6.93 8.02
C TRP A 36 7.83 -5.45 8.09
N ALA A 37 6.54 -5.13 7.96
CA ALA A 37 6.06 -3.75 8.00
C ALA A 37 6.46 -3.02 9.29
N ASN A 38 6.28 -3.68 10.43
CA ASN A 38 6.68 -3.14 11.73
C ASN A 38 8.19 -3.00 11.86
N GLN A 39 8.96 -3.95 11.32
CA GLN A 39 10.41 -3.90 11.33
C GLN A 39 10.93 -2.75 10.45
N THR A 40 10.38 -2.58 9.24
CA THR A 40 10.69 -1.46 8.33
C THR A 40 10.43 -0.11 9.01
N GLN A 41 9.29 0.04 9.70
CA GLN A 41 9.00 1.26 10.46
C GLN A 41 10.04 1.52 11.57
N LYS A 42 10.51 0.47 12.24
CA LYS A 42 11.50 0.57 13.32
C LYS A 42 12.91 0.86 12.80
N GLU A 43 13.31 0.26 11.68
CA GLU A 43 14.66 0.41 11.09
C GLU A 43 14.86 1.77 10.41
N HIS A 44 13.77 2.41 9.99
CA HIS A 44 13.80 3.72 9.35
C HIS A 44 13.04 4.78 10.17
N PRO A 45 13.51 5.15 11.38
CA PRO A 45 12.80 6.07 12.26
C PRO A 45 12.69 7.50 11.71
N ASN A 46 13.49 7.84 10.70
CA ASN A 46 13.44 9.13 10.00
C ASN A 46 12.42 9.15 8.85
N LEU A 47 11.85 7.99 8.49
CA LEU A 47 10.72 7.91 7.56
C LEU A 47 9.44 7.87 8.39
N ASP A 48 8.56 8.85 8.19
CA ASP A 48 7.22 8.82 8.78
C ASP A 48 6.36 7.79 8.03
N ILE A 49 6.43 6.55 8.50
CA ILE A 49 5.78 5.38 7.91
C ILE A 49 4.43 5.13 8.60
N ALA A 50 3.35 5.06 7.83
CA ALA A 50 2.05 4.58 8.31
C ALA A 50 1.81 3.13 7.84
N ILE A 51 1.40 2.25 8.77
CA ILE A 51 0.98 0.89 8.45
C ILE A 51 -0.54 0.84 8.54
N ILE A 52 -1.20 0.56 7.42
CA ILE A 52 -2.66 0.56 7.30
C ILE A 52 -3.10 -0.84 6.88
N PRO A 53 -3.92 -1.54 7.68
CA PRO A 53 -4.46 -2.84 7.28
C PRO A 53 -5.34 -2.73 6.03
N THR A 54 -5.12 -3.58 5.03
CA THR A 54 -6.02 -3.66 3.87
C THR A 54 -7.29 -4.44 4.24
N PRO A 55 -8.49 -3.99 3.85
CA PRO A 55 -9.72 -4.73 4.13
C PRO A 55 -9.79 -6.05 3.32
N GLU A 56 -9.64 -7.17 4.00
CA GLU A 56 -9.74 -8.53 3.43
C GLU A 56 -11.20 -9.02 3.37
N ALA A 57 -12.07 -8.36 2.59
CA ALA A 57 -13.39 -8.87 2.17
C ALA A 57 -14.11 -7.86 1.25
N LYS A 58 -14.89 -8.36 0.30
CA LYS A 58 -15.76 -7.56 -0.58
C LYS A 58 -16.67 -6.62 0.25
N HIS A 59 -16.42 -5.32 0.15
CA HIS A 59 -17.30 -4.18 0.43
C HIS A 59 -17.54 -3.64 1.84
N ARG A 60 -17.02 -4.19 2.96
CA ARG A 60 -17.44 -3.67 4.29
C ARG A 60 -16.59 -2.58 4.95
N ALA A 61 -15.49 -2.12 4.34
CA ALA A 61 -14.72 -1.02 4.93
C ALA A 61 -13.98 -0.12 3.93
N ARG A 62 -14.26 -0.18 2.61
CA ARG A 62 -13.53 0.60 1.59
C ARG A 62 -13.55 2.10 1.90
N ASP A 63 -14.72 2.69 2.18
CA ASP A 63 -14.79 4.12 2.50
C ASP A 63 -14.00 4.51 3.75
N LYS A 64 -14.03 3.66 4.79
CA LYS A 64 -13.26 3.88 6.01
C LYS A 64 -11.76 3.79 5.72
N TRP A 65 -11.35 2.79 4.95
CA TRP A 65 -9.98 2.58 4.52
C TRP A 65 -9.46 3.75 3.67
N LEU A 66 -10.22 4.20 2.67
CA LEU A 66 -9.91 5.38 1.86
C LEU A 66 -9.82 6.65 2.71
N LYS A 67 -10.68 6.82 3.73
CA LYS A 67 -10.57 7.93 4.69
C LYS A 67 -9.28 7.84 5.51
N THR A 68 -8.89 6.64 5.96
CA THR A 68 -7.63 6.44 6.68
C THR A 68 -6.43 6.75 5.79
N ILE A 69 -6.42 6.36 4.52
CA ILE A 69 -5.36 6.73 3.57
C ILE A 69 -5.29 8.26 3.39
N ARG A 70 -6.43 8.91 3.15
CA ARG A 70 -6.49 10.38 3.01
C ARG A 70 -5.90 11.12 4.22
N ALA A 71 -6.17 10.63 5.42
CA ALA A 71 -5.63 11.18 6.66
C ALA A 71 -4.11 10.98 6.81
N ASN A 72 -3.49 10.12 5.99
CA ASN A 72 -2.07 9.80 6.01
C ASN A 72 -1.34 10.26 4.73
N LEU A 73 -1.93 11.12 3.90
CA LEU A 73 -1.27 11.63 2.68
C LEU A 73 -0.03 12.49 2.96
N GLY A 74 0.16 12.97 4.18
CA GLY A 74 1.38 13.70 4.58
C GLY A 74 2.53 12.80 5.06
N LYS A 75 2.37 11.48 5.00
CA LYS A 75 3.40 10.51 5.38
C LYS A 75 4.46 10.38 4.29
N ASN A 76 5.64 9.88 4.63
CA ASN A 76 6.66 9.56 3.63
C ASN A 76 6.34 8.23 2.92
N VAL A 77 5.83 7.25 3.69
CA VAL A 77 5.49 5.93 3.17
C VAL A 77 4.20 5.45 3.83
N ILE A 78 3.34 4.81 3.04
CA ILE A 78 2.17 4.08 3.52
C ILE A 78 2.35 2.60 3.14
N ILE A 79 2.39 1.72 4.13
CA ILE A 79 2.39 0.27 3.93
C ILE A 79 0.96 -0.24 4.08
N LEU A 80 0.42 -0.83 3.03
CA LEU A 80 -0.89 -1.46 3.00
C LEU A 80 -0.76 -2.93 3.41
N ASP A 81 -0.91 -3.18 4.72
CA ASP A 81 -0.70 -4.49 5.34
C ASP A 81 -1.94 -5.39 5.16
N GLY A 82 -1.97 -6.11 4.05
CA GLY A 82 -3.02 -7.06 3.70
C GLY A 82 -2.44 -8.23 2.92
N SER A 83 -3.22 -9.27 2.68
CA SER A 83 -2.80 -10.37 1.82
C SER A 83 -2.76 -9.94 0.36
N ASN A 84 -3.68 -9.06 -0.05
CA ASN A 84 -3.73 -8.43 -1.38
C ASN A 84 -3.59 -9.44 -2.53
N LEU A 85 -4.28 -10.58 -2.42
CA LEU A 85 -4.10 -11.68 -3.38
C LEU A 85 -4.88 -11.48 -4.68
N ASP A 86 -5.92 -10.65 -4.67
CA ASP A 86 -6.76 -10.36 -5.82
C ASP A 86 -6.19 -9.20 -6.63
N THR A 87 -5.70 -9.51 -7.83
CA THR A 87 -5.09 -8.53 -8.73
C THR A 87 -6.09 -7.48 -9.23
N ALA A 88 -7.37 -7.84 -9.39
CA ALA A 88 -8.39 -6.88 -9.80
C ALA A 88 -8.68 -5.89 -8.66
N GLN A 89 -8.71 -6.37 -7.42
CA GLN A 89 -8.84 -5.50 -6.25
C GLN A 89 -7.65 -4.55 -6.11
N ILE A 90 -6.42 -5.02 -6.31
CA ILE A 90 -5.23 -4.15 -6.31
C ILE A 90 -5.37 -3.05 -7.36
N GLN A 91 -5.79 -3.39 -8.58
CA GLN A 91 -5.97 -2.39 -9.64
C GLN A 91 -7.03 -1.35 -9.28
N ASP A 92 -8.16 -1.80 -8.72
CA ASP A 92 -9.23 -0.91 -8.26
C ASP A 92 -8.76 0.02 -7.13
N ASP A 93 -7.94 -0.50 -6.22
CA ASP A 93 -7.36 0.27 -5.12
C ASP A 93 -6.34 1.28 -5.65
N MET A 94 -5.45 0.88 -6.56
CA MET A 94 -4.51 1.77 -7.25
C MET A 94 -5.22 2.91 -7.97
N ASN A 95 -6.29 2.61 -8.71
CA ASN A 95 -7.11 3.64 -9.37
C ASN A 95 -7.70 4.64 -8.38
N ASP A 96 -8.06 4.20 -7.17
CA ASP A 96 -8.54 5.11 -6.12
C ASP A 96 -7.40 5.93 -5.50
N LEU A 97 -6.21 5.35 -5.32
CA LEU A 97 -5.01 6.06 -4.85
C LEU A 97 -4.59 7.15 -5.86
N GLN A 98 -4.66 6.86 -7.16
CA GLN A 98 -4.37 7.82 -8.22
C GLN A 98 -5.32 9.02 -8.18
N LYS A 99 -6.62 8.79 -7.92
CA LYS A 99 -7.60 9.89 -7.72
C LYS A 99 -7.29 10.75 -6.50
N MET A 100 -6.47 10.28 -5.57
CA MET A 100 -5.96 11.06 -4.42
C MET A 100 -4.63 11.76 -4.72
N GLY A 101 -4.10 11.61 -5.93
CA GLY A 101 -2.82 12.17 -6.36
C GLY A 101 -1.61 11.34 -5.93
N ILE A 102 -1.78 10.09 -5.52
CA ILE A 102 -0.66 9.18 -5.25
C ILE A 102 -0.16 8.63 -6.58
N THR A 103 1.13 8.78 -6.83
CA THR A 103 1.80 8.32 -8.06
C THR A 103 2.87 7.28 -7.81
N ASP A 104 3.48 7.26 -6.62
CA ASP A 104 4.55 6.33 -6.29
C ASP A 104 3.98 5.08 -5.61
N ILE A 105 4.00 3.94 -6.30
CA ILE A 105 3.50 2.66 -5.78
C ILE A 105 4.56 1.57 -5.94
N ALA A 106 4.66 0.69 -4.93
CA ALA A 106 5.46 -0.52 -4.97
C ALA A 106 4.70 -1.74 -4.46
N ILE A 107 5.17 -2.93 -4.85
CA ILE A 107 4.66 -4.22 -4.36
C ILE A 107 5.79 -4.93 -3.60
N GLU A 108 5.55 -5.25 -2.33
CA GLU A 108 6.39 -6.15 -1.55
C GLU A 108 5.78 -7.55 -1.56
N TYR A 109 6.40 -8.47 -2.30
CA TYR A 109 5.89 -9.84 -2.47
C TYR A 109 6.56 -10.82 -1.50
N PHE A 110 5.75 -11.50 -0.70
CA PHE A 110 6.17 -12.52 0.26
C PHE A 110 5.94 -13.90 -0.32
N ASN A 111 7.03 -14.62 -0.57
CA ASN A 111 6.98 -15.99 -1.07
C ASN A 111 6.12 -16.87 -0.17
N SER A 112 5.30 -17.72 -0.80
CA SER A 112 4.49 -18.68 -0.09
C SER A 112 5.35 -19.80 0.47
N GLU A 113 5.17 -20.08 1.75
CA GLU A 113 5.75 -21.22 2.44
C GLU A 113 4.75 -22.39 2.40
N SER A 114 5.20 -23.59 2.79
CA SER A 114 4.28 -24.72 2.89
C SER A 114 3.18 -24.47 3.92
N LEU A 115 1.98 -25.04 3.69
CA LEU A 115 0.84 -24.95 4.62
C LEU A 115 1.23 -25.32 6.05
N PHE A 116 2.09 -26.33 6.22
CA PHE A 116 2.60 -26.75 7.53
C PHE A 116 3.38 -25.65 8.24
N ILE A 117 4.29 -24.97 7.54
CA ILE A 117 5.09 -23.87 8.11
C ILE A 117 4.20 -22.69 8.48
N LEU A 118 3.26 -22.32 7.61
CA LEU A 118 2.34 -21.21 7.84
C LEU A 118 1.40 -21.48 9.02
N LEU A 119 0.84 -22.69 9.10
CA LEU A 119 0.05 -23.12 10.25
C LEU A 119 0.84 -23.06 11.54
N ARG A 120 2.08 -23.56 11.55
CA ARG A 120 2.95 -23.51 12.72
C ARG A 120 3.18 -22.07 13.17
N ARG A 121 3.44 -21.14 12.24
CA ARG A 121 3.59 -19.69 12.55
C ARG A 121 2.29 -19.06 13.06
N ASN A 122 1.13 -19.53 12.60
CA ASN A 122 -0.17 -19.04 13.04
C ASN A 122 -0.74 -19.76 14.28
N GLY A 123 0.06 -20.63 14.94
CA GLY A 123 -0.37 -21.39 16.12
C GLY A 123 -1.42 -22.46 15.82
N GLY A 124 -1.43 -23.00 14.61
CA GLY A 124 -2.37 -24.03 14.15
C GLY A 124 -3.76 -23.53 13.77
N ARG A 125 -3.97 -22.22 13.71
CA ARG A 125 -5.27 -21.60 13.40
C ARG A 125 -5.41 -21.27 11.91
N ASP A 126 -6.66 -21.06 11.47
CA ASP A 126 -7.03 -20.55 10.14
C ASP A 126 -6.55 -21.41 8.96
N GLY A 127 -6.46 -22.73 9.15
CA GLY A 127 -5.91 -23.63 8.12
C GLY A 127 -6.68 -23.64 6.80
N GLU A 128 -8.00 -23.53 6.83
CA GLU A 128 -8.83 -23.42 5.61
C GLU A 128 -8.54 -22.10 4.88
N LYS A 129 -8.52 -20.99 5.61
CA LYS A 129 -8.18 -19.67 5.06
C LYS A 129 -6.78 -19.68 4.42
N ILE A 130 -5.76 -20.21 5.12
CA ILE A 130 -4.40 -20.28 4.58
C ILE A 130 -4.36 -21.16 3.32
N ARG A 131 -5.10 -22.28 3.31
CA ARG A 131 -5.20 -23.15 2.13
C ARG A 131 -5.82 -22.40 0.95
N ASP A 132 -6.92 -21.69 1.16
CA ASP A 132 -7.60 -20.92 0.11
C ASP A 132 -6.70 -19.80 -0.43
N GLU A 133 -5.97 -19.11 0.45
CA GLU A 133 -5.01 -18.09 0.07
C GLU A 133 -3.83 -18.65 -0.75
N LEU A 134 -3.30 -19.82 -0.37
CA LEU A 134 -2.25 -20.53 -1.11
C LEU A 134 -2.72 -20.97 -2.51
N GLN A 135 -4.01 -21.25 -2.70
CA GLN A 135 -4.56 -21.57 -4.02
C GLN A 135 -4.77 -20.32 -4.88
N ARG A 136 -5.00 -19.17 -4.25
CA ARG A 136 -5.27 -17.91 -4.93
C ARG A 136 -4.03 -17.12 -5.30
N ILE A 137 -2.98 -17.18 -4.48
CA ILE A 137 -1.78 -16.38 -4.69
C ILE A 137 -1.18 -16.68 -6.06
N GLN A 138 -0.85 -15.62 -6.79
CA GLN A 138 -0.29 -15.71 -8.13
C GLN A 138 1.25 -15.58 -8.07
N ASN A 139 1.94 -15.77 -9.20
CA ASN A 139 3.37 -15.51 -9.25
C ASN A 139 3.69 -14.02 -9.04
N LYS A 140 4.91 -13.76 -8.55
CA LYS A 140 5.40 -12.40 -8.30
C LYS A 140 5.29 -11.50 -9.53
N GLU A 141 5.65 -12.03 -10.70
CA GLU A 141 5.66 -11.25 -11.95
C GLU A 141 4.28 -10.72 -12.32
N LYS A 142 3.19 -11.41 -11.96
CA LYS A 142 1.84 -10.90 -12.22
C LYS A 142 1.51 -9.67 -11.38
N TYR A 143 1.97 -9.61 -10.14
CA TYR A 143 1.77 -8.44 -9.28
C TYR A 143 2.67 -7.28 -9.67
N LEU A 144 3.93 -7.55 -10.05
CA LEU A 144 4.84 -6.51 -10.53
C LEU A 144 4.32 -5.83 -11.80
N LYS A 145 3.80 -6.60 -12.77
CA LYS A 145 3.19 -6.02 -13.98
C LYS A 145 2.04 -5.06 -13.69
N ILE A 146 1.32 -5.24 -12.59
CA ILE A 146 0.24 -4.35 -12.18
C ILE A 146 0.83 -3.04 -11.65
N ALA A 147 1.87 -3.10 -10.82
CA ALA A 147 2.59 -1.91 -10.38
C ALA A 147 3.22 -1.16 -11.56
N ASP A 148 3.88 -1.86 -12.49
CA ASP A 148 4.48 -1.25 -13.68
C ASP A 148 3.44 -0.55 -14.57
N SER A 149 2.20 -1.05 -14.60
CA SER A 149 1.10 -0.42 -15.35
C SER A 149 0.54 0.82 -14.68
N PHE A 150 0.88 1.07 -13.42
CA PHE A 150 0.47 2.26 -12.68
C PHE A 150 1.29 3.49 -13.06
N ASP A 151 2.55 3.29 -13.44
CA ASP A 151 3.49 4.33 -13.85
C ASP A 151 3.32 4.75 -15.33
N ALA A 152 2.47 4.03 -16.08
CA ALA A 152 2.27 4.19 -17.53
C ALA A 152 1.12 5.16 -17.87
#